data_AF-A0A4U2F222-F1
#
_entry.id   AF-A0A4U2F222-F1
#
_cell.length_a   1.000
_cell.length_b   1.000
_cell.length_c   1.000
_cell.angle_alpha   90.00
_cell.angle_beta   90.00
_cell.angle_gamma   90.00
#
_symmetry.space_group_name_H-M   'P 1'
#
loop_
_entity.id
_entity.type
_entity.pdbx_description
1 polymer ?
#
loop_
_entity_poly.entity_id
_entity_poly.type
_entity_poly.pdbx_seq_one_letter_code
_entity_poly.pdbx_strand_id
1 'polypeptide(L)'
;MEKTLQTKLATSLLLLRVGIFIVFLFWGLDKILVPEHATKVLSGFYGIDMSVNAMMALGVAQLGFLGAFVVGMWKMYTYGAILVLHAGSTFASFAKYMDPFNNLLFFASWPMLAACVALFLLRDYDTYSVAN
;
A
#
# COMPACT_ATOMS: atom_id res chain seq x y z
N MET A 1 19.76 15.54 -15.47
CA MET A 1 18.35 15.46 -15.93
C MET A 1 17.85 16.88 -16.15
N GLU A 2 17.13 17.15 -17.24
CA GLU A 2 16.55 18.47 -17.49
C GLU A 2 15.62 18.89 -16.33
N LYS A 3 15.66 20.15 -15.90
CA LYS A 3 14.86 20.65 -14.76
C LYS A 3 13.37 20.35 -14.92
N THR A 4 12.83 20.55 -16.12
CA THR A 4 11.43 20.23 -16.45
C THR A 4 11.09 18.76 -16.20
N LEU A 5 12.00 17.85 -16.61
CA LEU A 5 11.82 16.41 -16.42
C LEU A 5 11.93 16.03 -14.95
N GLN A 6 12.84 16.66 -14.19
CA GLN A 6 12.93 16.46 -12.74
C GLN A 6 11.62 16.82 -12.01
N THR A 7 11.06 18.00 -12.31
CA THR A 7 9.79 18.43 -11.71
C THR A 7 8.65 17.48 -12.06
N LYS A 8 8.52 17.08 -13.34
CA LYS A 8 7.48 16.14 -13.77
C LYS A 8 7.60 14.80 -13.06
N LEU A 9 8.82 14.27 -12.96
CA LEU A 9 9.09 13.00 -12.26
C LEU A 9 8.72 13.09 -10.77
N ALA A 10 9.18 14.12 -10.07
CA ALA A 10 8.88 14.32 -8.66
C ALA A 10 7.36 14.46 -8.41
N THR A 11 6.65 15.22 -9.25
CA THR A 11 5.19 15.34 -9.20
C THR A 11 4.51 13.99 -9.42
N SER A 12 4.93 13.21 -10.43
CA SER A 12 4.37 11.89 -10.69
C SER A 12 4.57 10.94 -9.50
N LEU A 13 5.75 10.93 -8.88
CA LEU A 13 6.04 10.10 -7.71
C LEU A 13 5.23 10.52 -6.49
N LEU A 14 5.04 11.81 -6.26
CA LEU A 14 4.12 12.32 -5.22
C LEU A 14 2.70 11.82 -5.44
N LEU A 15 2.18 11.90 -6.68
CA LEU A 15 0.84 11.41 -7.01
C LEU A 15 0.71 9.89 -6.79
N LEU A 16 1.72 9.10 -7.16
CA LEU A 16 1.75 7.67 -6.89
C LEU A 16 1.73 7.41 -5.38
N ARG A 17 2.56 8.10 -4.60
CA ARG A 17 2.63 7.96 -3.14
C ARG A 17 1.30 8.29 -2.48
N VAL A 18 0.66 9.40 -2.85
CA VAL A 18 -0.66 9.79 -2.31
C VAL A 18 -1.74 8.78 -2.71
N GLY A 19 -1.76 8.32 -3.96
CA GLY A 19 -2.71 7.31 -4.42
C GLY A 19 -2.58 5.99 -3.67
N ILE A 20 -1.35 5.50 -3.50
CA ILE A 20 -1.07 4.29 -2.71
C ILE A 20 -1.46 4.49 -1.24
N PHE A 21 -1.13 5.65 -0.67
CA PHE A 21 -1.50 6.00 0.70
C PHE A 21 -3.01 5.92 0.91
N ILE A 22 -3.84 6.44 0.00
CA ILE A 22 -5.31 6.41 0.14
C ILE A 22 -5.81 4.98 0.26
N VAL A 23 -5.33 4.06 -0.59
CA VAL A 23 -5.75 2.65 -0.53
C VAL A 23 -5.36 2.02 0.80
N PHE A 24 -4.11 2.21 1.22
CA PHE A 24 -3.64 1.68 2.50
C PHE A 24 -4.31 2.35 3.70
N LEU A 25 -4.68 3.62 3.61
CA LEU A 25 -5.38 4.35 4.65
C LEU A 25 -6.73 3.68 4.94
N PHE A 26 -7.52 3.40 3.89
CA PHE A 26 -8.81 2.74 4.08
C PHE A 26 -8.65 1.31 4.60
N TRP A 27 -7.61 0.58 4.19
CA TRP A 27 -7.28 -0.71 4.82
C TRP A 27 -6.83 -0.61 6.28
N GLY A 28 -6.24 0.52 6.69
CA GLY A 28 -5.88 0.78 8.08
C GLY A 28 -7.11 1.15 8.91
N LEU A 29 -7.99 1.99 8.35
CA LEU A 29 -9.26 2.37 8.94
C LEU A 29 -10.20 1.17 9.09
N ASP A 30 -10.27 0.28 8.09
CA ASP A 30 -11.05 -0.96 8.15
C ASP A 30 -10.67 -1.82 9.37
N LYS A 31 -9.38 -1.93 9.68
CA LYS A 31 -8.89 -2.67 10.85
C LYS A 31 -9.32 -2.08 12.20
N ILE A 32 -9.68 -0.80 12.24
CA ILE A 32 -10.06 -0.10 13.48
C ILE A 32 -11.58 0.05 13.58
N LEU A 33 -12.23 0.42 12.47
CA LEU A 33 -13.65 0.76 12.41
C LEU A 33 -14.54 -0.45 12.12
N VAL A 34 -14.03 -1.46 11.40
CA VAL A 34 -14.75 -2.70 11.05
C VAL A 34 -13.81 -3.92 11.23
N PRO A 35 -13.23 -4.13 12.42
CA PRO A 35 -12.20 -5.14 12.64
C PRO A 35 -12.65 -6.58 12.34
N GLU A 36 -13.94 -6.89 12.45
CA GLU A 36 -14.51 -8.19 12.09
C GLU A 36 -14.41 -8.47 10.58
N HIS A 37 -14.47 -7.44 9.73
CA HIS A 37 -14.24 -7.58 8.30
C HIS A 37 -12.77 -7.88 8.04
N ALA A 38 -11.87 -7.07 8.60
CA ALA A 38 -10.43 -7.25 8.43
C ALA A 38 -9.92 -8.61 8.92
N THR A 39 -10.42 -9.12 10.05
CA THR A 39 -10.06 -10.45 10.58
C THR A 39 -10.54 -11.58 9.66
N LYS A 40 -11.74 -11.48 9.10
CA LYS A 40 -12.24 -12.44 8.09
C LYS A 40 -11.41 -12.43 6.81
N VAL A 41 -11.00 -11.25 6.35
CA VAL A 41 -10.09 -11.13 5.19
C VAL A 41 -8.76 -11.79 5.50
N LEU A 42 -8.18 -11.53 6.67
CA LEU A 42 -6.90 -12.12 7.08
C LEU A 42 -6.98 -13.65 7.11
N SER A 43 -8.02 -14.20 7.74
CA SER A 43 -8.23 -15.66 7.79
C SER A 43 -8.48 -16.25 6.40
N GLY A 44 -9.34 -15.62 5.59
CA GLY A 44 -9.71 -16.14 4.27
C GLY A 44 -8.61 -16.09 3.21
N PHE A 45 -7.76 -15.06 3.21
CA PHE A 45 -6.70 -14.89 2.21
C PHE A 45 -5.34 -15.38 2.69
N TYR A 46 -5.08 -15.39 4.00
CA TYR A 46 -3.76 -15.70 4.56
C TYR A 46 -3.78 -16.91 5.50
N GLY A 47 -4.95 -17.45 5.86
CA GLY A 47 -5.06 -18.59 6.78
C GLY A 47 -4.65 -18.27 8.21
N ILE A 48 -4.67 -16.97 8.59
CA ILE A 48 -4.25 -16.50 9.91
C ILE A 48 -5.47 -16.00 10.67
N ASP A 49 -5.75 -16.64 11.79
CA ASP A 49 -6.78 -16.19 12.73
C ASP A 49 -6.18 -15.20 13.73
N MET A 50 -6.91 -14.12 13.99
CA MET A 50 -6.47 -13.04 14.85
C MET A 50 -7.64 -12.47 15.64
N SER A 51 -7.40 -12.12 16.90
CA SER A 51 -8.42 -11.45 17.72
C SER A 51 -8.71 -10.04 17.20
N VAL A 52 -9.93 -9.56 17.44
CA VAL A 52 -10.35 -8.19 17.11
C VAL A 52 -9.41 -7.16 17.74
N ASN A 53 -9.04 -7.33 19.01
CA ASN A 53 -8.13 -6.41 19.70
C ASN A 53 -6.74 -6.35 19.05
N ALA A 54 -6.20 -7.50 18.62
CA ALA A 54 -4.93 -7.54 17.91
C ALA A 54 -5.03 -6.88 16.52
N MET A 55 -6.14 -7.09 15.81
CA MET A 55 -6.39 -6.45 14.52
C MET A 55 -6.47 -4.92 14.64
N MET A 56 -7.18 -4.42 15.65
CA MET A 56 -7.26 -2.98 15.93
C MET A 56 -5.88 -2.39 16.26
N ALA A 57 -5.08 -3.09 17.07
CA ALA A 57 -3.71 -2.68 17.38
C ALA A 57 -2.84 -2.60 16.12
N LEU A 58 -2.95 -3.58 15.21
CA LEU A 58 -2.32 -3.54 13.90
C LEU A 58 -2.82 -2.37 13.05
N GLY A 59 -4.11 -2.05 13.10
CA GLY A 59 -4.69 -0.87 12.44
C GLY A 59 -4.03 0.42 12.90
N VAL A 60 -3.91 0.63 14.22
CA VAL A 60 -3.24 1.81 14.79
C VAL A 60 -1.77 1.86 14.37
N ALA A 61 -1.06 0.74 14.46
CA ALA A 61 0.34 0.65 14.02
C ALA A 61 0.47 0.98 12.52
N GLN A 62 -0.44 0.46 11.69
CA GLN A 62 -0.50 0.76 10.26
C GLN A 62 -0.73 2.25 10.02
N LEU A 63 -1.63 2.92 10.74
CA LEU A 63 -1.85 4.37 10.56
C LEU A 63 -0.61 5.19 10.92
N GLY A 64 0.10 4.84 12.00
CA GLY A 64 1.39 5.48 12.34
C GLY A 64 2.44 5.30 11.25
N PHE A 65 2.58 4.08 10.75
CA PHE A 65 3.43 3.75 9.60
C PHE A 65 3.06 4.54 8.34
N LEU A 66 1.76 4.67 8.04
CA LEU A 66 1.28 5.42 6.89
C LEU A 66 1.52 6.92 7.00
N GLY A 67 1.52 7.45 8.22
CA GLY A 67 1.97 8.83 8.49
C GLY A 67 3.41 9.06 8.03
N ALA A 68 4.33 8.14 8.37
CA ALA A 68 5.71 8.21 7.90
C ALA A 68 5.82 8.03 6.37
N PHE A 69 5.04 7.11 5.80
CA PHE A 69 5.01 6.88 4.35
C PHE A 69 4.55 8.11 3.57
N VAL A 70 3.42 8.73 3.93
CA VAL A 70 2.82 9.81 3.13
C VAL A 70 3.66 11.07 3.09
N VAL A 71 4.36 11.39 4.18
CA VAL A 71 5.29 12.53 4.22
C VAL A 71 6.64 12.22 3.55
N GLY A 72 6.87 10.98 3.12
CA GLY A 72 8.09 10.54 2.46
C GLY A 72 9.28 10.33 3.38
N MET A 73 9.03 9.92 4.62
CA MET A 73 10.08 9.63 5.59
C MET A 73 10.62 8.21 5.39
N TRP A 74 11.93 8.01 5.61
CA TRP A 74 12.59 6.69 5.57
C TRP A 74 12.25 5.88 4.32
N LYS A 75 12.31 6.50 3.14
CA LYS A 75 11.77 5.97 1.86
C LYS A 75 12.18 4.53 1.57
N MET A 76 13.42 4.14 1.87
CA MET A 76 13.87 2.74 1.70
C MET A 76 13.01 1.75 2.50
N TYR A 77 12.65 2.09 3.74
CA TYR A 77 11.88 1.23 4.62
C TYR A 77 10.39 1.37 4.39
N THR A 78 9.87 2.60 4.34
CA THR A 78 8.42 2.83 4.21
C THR A 78 7.90 2.39 2.85
N TYR A 79 8.61 2.71 1.76
CA TYR A 79 8.16 2.37 0.41
C TYR A 79 8.40 0.88 0.14
N GLY A 80 9.49 0.33 0.68
CA GLY A 80 9.79 -1.10 0.63
C GLY A 80 8.73 -1.92 1.36
N ALA A 81 8.32 -1.49 2.55
CA ALA A 81 7.25 -2.16 3.31
C ALA A 81 5.91 -2.10 2.56
N ILE A 82 5.52 -0.96 2.02
CA ILE A 82 4.32 -0.83 1.16
C ILE A 82 4.38 -1.80 -0.02
N LEU A 83 5.53 -1.87 -0.71
CA LEU A 83 5.73 -2.78 -1.83
C LEU A 83 5.55 -4.24 -1.40
N VAL A 84 6.20 -4.66 -0.31
CA VAL A 84 6.10 -6.05 0.18
C VAL A 84 4.68 -6.39 0.63
N LEU A 85 4.02 -5.50 1.39
CA LEU A 85 2.65 -5.71 1.87
C LEU A 85 1.66 -5.81 0.70
N HIS A 86 1.79 -4.93 -0.29
CA HIS A 86 0.90 -4.95 -1.45
C HIS A 86 1.19 -6.16 -2.36
N ALA A 87 2.47 -6.49 -2.58
CA ALA A 87 2.85 -7.70 -3.31
C ALA A 87 2.29 -8.96 -2.65
N GLY A 88 2.44 -9.08 -1.32
CA GLY A 88 1.85 -10.18 -0.55
C GLY A 88 0.34 -10.26 -0.76
N SER A 89 -0.36 -9.13 -0.75
CA SER A 89 -1.82 -9.09 -0.99
C SER A 89 -2.21 -9.50 -2.42
N THR A 90 -1.45 -9.04 -3.42
CA THR A 90 -1.63 -9.43 -4.84
C THR A 90 -1.47 -10.95 -5.00
N PHE A 91 -0.39 -11.53 -4.46
CA PHE A 91 -0.13 -12.96 -4.62
C PHE A 91 -1.01 -13.84 -3.73
N ALA A 92 -1.39 -13.41 -2.53
CA ALA A 92 -2.37 -14.13 -1.69
C ALA A 92 -3.74 -14.26 -2.40
N SER A 93 -4.06 -13.32 -3.29
CA SER A 93 -5.31 -13.31 -4.05
C SER A 93 -5.26 -14.11 -5.36
N PHE A 94 -4.20 -14.88 -5.63
CA PHE A 94 -3.93 -15.43 -6.96
C PHE A 94 -5.09 -16.25 -7.56
N ALA A 95 -5.77 -17.05 -6.74
CA ALA A 95 -6.91 -17.85 -7.17
C ALA A 95 -8.07 -16.99 -7.72
N LYS A 96 -8.24 -15.74 -7.25
CA LYS A 96 -9.28 -14.82 -7.73
C LYS A 96 -9.09 -14.40 -9.17
N TYR A 97 -7.84 -14.37 -9.66
CA TYR A 97 -7.57 -14.06 -11.08
C TYR A 97 -7.97 -15.19 -12.03
N MET A 98 -8.16 -16.42 -11.53
CA MET A 98 -8.59 -17.57 -12.33
C MET A 98 -10.10 -17.60 -12.60
N ASP A 99 -10.87 -16.77 -11.89
CA ASP A 99 -12.28 -16.50 -12.17
C ASP A 99 -12.50 -14.99 -12.35
N PRO A 100 -12.00 -14.41 -13.45
CA PRO A 100 -11.81 -12.97 -13.58
C PRO A 100 -13.12 -12.20 -13.66
N PHE A 101 -14.17 -12.78 -14.25
CA PHE A 101 -15.42 -12.07 -14.47
C PHE A 101 -16.27 -11.93 -13.20
N ASN A 102 -16.10 -12.80 -12.20
CA ASN A 102 -16.70 -12.65 -10.88
C ASN A 102 -15.81 -11.86 -9.91
N ASN A 103 -14.54 -11.62 -10.25
CA ASN A 103 -13.54 -11.01 -9.38
C ASN A 103 -12.78 -9.86 -10.06
N LEU A 104 -13.44 -9.14 -11.00
CA LEU A 104 -12.80 -8.17 -11.88
C LEU A 104 -11.99 -7.10 -11.13
N LEU A 105 -12.48 -6.65 -9.97
CA LEU A 105 -11.82 -5.62 -9.16
C LEU A 105 -10.47 -6.06 -8.60
N PHE A 106 -10.20 -7.37 -8.46
CA PHE A 106 -8.89 -7.85 -8.04
C PHE A 106 -7.80 -7.45 -9.03
N PHE A 107 -8.13 -7.27 -10.32
CA PHE A 107 -7.13 -6.86 -11.32
C PHE A 107 -6.57 -5.46 -11.07
N ALA A 108 -7.25 -4.61 -10.28
CA ALA A 108 -6.71 -3.32 -9.86
C ALA A 108 -5.44 -3.45 -8.97
N SER A 109 -5.21 -4.62 -8.39
CA SER A 109 -3.99 -4.90 -7.62
C SER A 109 -2.71 -4.90 -8.46
N TRP A 110 -2.78 -5.26 -9.75
CA TRP A 110 -1.63 -5.29 -10.66
C TRP A 110 -1.08 -3.90 -11.02
N PRO A 111 -1.88 -2.93 -11.51
CA PRO A 111 -1.38 -1.57 -11.73
C PRO A 111 -0.95 -0.90 -10.43
N MET A 112 -1.61 -1.19 -9.30
CA MET A 112 -1.16 -0.70 -7.99
C MET A 112 0.19 -1.31 -7.57
N LEU A 113 0.42 -2.60 -7.84
CA LEU A 113 1.73 -3.23 -7.60
C LEU A 113 2.81 -2.60 -8.46
N ALA A 114 2.54 -2.36 -9.75
CA ALA A 114 3.45 -1.64 -10.62
C ALA A 114 3.76 -0.23 -10.12
N ALA A 115 2.77 0.49 -9.59
CA ALA A 115 2.96 1.80 -8.94
C ALA A 115 3.85 1.71 -7.69
N CYS A 116 3.66 0.69 -6.85
CA CYS A 116 4.51 0.45 -5.68
C CYS A 116 5.97 0.19 -6.09
N VAL A 117 6.17 -0.64 -7.12
CA VAL A 117 7.50 -0.93 -7.68
C VAL A 117 8.14 0.35 -8.23
N ALA A 118 7.43 1.11 -9.05
CA ALA A 118 7.93 2.36 -9.61
C ALA A 118 8.33 3.36 -8.52
N LEU A 119 7.47 3.53 -7.52
CA LEU A 119 7.74 4.41 -6.38
C LEU A 119 8.96 3.96 -5.58
N PHE A 120 9.14 2.65 -5.34
CA PHE A 120 10.28 2.13 -4.61
C PHE A 120 11.60 2.24 -5.41
N LEU A 121 11.59 1.89 -6.69
CA LEU A 121 12.77 1.96 -7.56
C LEU A 121 13.25 3.40 -7.76
N LEU A 122 12.32 4.34 -7.88
CA LEU A 122 12.61 5.76 -8.16
C LEU A 122 12.53 6.65 -6.91
N ARG A 123 12.52 6.06 -5.72
CA ARG A 123 12.32 6.77 -4.44
C ARG A 123 13.27 7.95 -4.20
N ASP A 124 14.49 7.89 -4.74
CA ASP A 124 15.49 8.95 -4.60
C ASP A 124 15.13 10.20 -5.41
N TYR A 125 14.21 10.07 -6.39
CA TYR A 125 13.67 11.17 -7.19
C TYR A 125 12.35 11.72 -6.68
N ASP A 126 11.77 11.11 -5.64
CA ASP A 126 10.54 11.58 -4.99
C ASP A 126 10.88 12.69 -3.99
N THR A 127 11.16 13.89 -4.51
CA THR A 127 11.74 15.01 -3.75
C THR A 127 10.71 15.93 -3.10
N TYR A 128 9.41 15.79 -3.40
CA TYR A 128 8.36 16.46 -2.64
C TYR A 128 8.06 15.71 -1.34
N SER A 129 9.04 15.67 -0.45
CA SER A 129 9.02 14.88 0.78
C SER A 129 9.79 15.57 1.90
N VAL A 130 9.61 15.12 3.14
CA VAL A 130 10.34 15.66 4.29
C VAL A 130 11.78 15.13 4.42
N ALA A 131 12.11 14.01 3.77
CA ALA A 131 13.46 13.47 3.71
C ALA A 131 14.03 13.73 2.31
N ASN A 132 14.98 14.66 2.21
CA ASN A 132 15.76 14.92 0.99
C ASN A 132 17.09 14.21 1.04
#